data_AF-A0A0W1L087-F1
#
_entry.id   AF-A0A0W1L087-F1
#
_cell.length_a   1.000
_cell.length_b   1.000
_cell.length_c   1.000
_cell.angle_alpha   90.00
_cell.angle_beta   90.00
_cell.angle_gamma   90.00
#
_symmetry.space_group_name_H-M   'P 1'
#
loop_
_entity.id
_entity.type
_entity.pdbx_description
1 polymer ?
#
loop_
_entity_poly.entity_id
_entity_poly.type
_entity_poly.pdbx_seq_one_letter_code
_entity_poly.pdbx_strand_id
1 'polypeptide(L)'
;MKVFVKDEQAYSQWATKYKGTGFILNVDEPQSVDDYPKLHLARYQCVTSPKKTNYTNNGYFKVCSENRAELEVWSKSQYGKELTLCGVCFRKELKGN
;
A
#
# COMPACT_ATOMS: atom_id res chain seq x y z
N MET A 1 -4.91 -0.36 11.70
CA MET A 1 -4.03 -0.98 10.68
C MET A 1 -4.12 -2.51 10.63
N LYS A 2 -3.85 -3.11 9.45
CA LYS A 2 -3.70 -4.58 9.22
C LYS A 2 -2.47 -4.84 8.35
N VAL A 3 -1.73 -5.92 8.62
CA VAL A 3 -0.56 -6.34 7.84
C VAL A 3 -0.87 -7.67 7.15
N PHE A 4 -0.58 -7.78 5.86
CA PHE A 4 -0.80 -8.98 5.06
C PHE A 4 0.52 -9.46 4.45
N VAL A 5 0.96 -10.66 4.85
CA VAL A 5 2.18 -11.33 4.37
C VAL A 5 1.77 -12.70 3.84
N LYS A 6 2.02 -12.97 2.56
CA LYS A 6 1.65 -14.21 1.87
C LYS A 6 0.17 -14.60 2.03
N ASP A 7 -0.71 -13.61 2.22
CA ASP A 7 -2.15 -13.79 2.46
C ASP A 7 -2.95 -12.95 1.47
N GLU A 8 -2.97 -13.42 0.21
CA GLU A 8 -3.69 -12.77 -0.89
C GLU A 8 -5.20 -12.73 -0.65
N GLN A 9 -5.77 -13.76 -0.01
CA GLN A 9 -7.20 -13.87 0.19
C GLN A 9 -7.68 -12.83 1.21
N ALA A 10 -7.05 -12.76 2.38
CA ALA A 10 -7.44 -11.77 3.39
C ALA A 10 -7.15 -10.35 2.91
N TYR A 11 -6.04 -10.14 2.19
CA TYR A 11 -5.74 -8.86 1.56
C TYR A 11 -6.83 -8.43 0.57
N SER A 12 -7.25 -9.32 -0.33
CA SER A 12 -8.28 -9.05 -1.33
C SER A 12 -9.64 -8.74 -0.69
N GLN A 13 -10.02 -9.50 0.34
CA GLN A 13 -11.23 -9.23 1.12
C GLN A 13 -11.18 -7.86 1.80
N TRP A 14 -10.05 -7.51 2.41
CA TRP A 14 -9.86 -6.20 3.04
C TRP A 14 -9.94 -5.07 2.02
N ALA A 15 -9.23 -5.18 0.90
CA ALA A 15 -9.21 -4.16 -0.14
C ALA A 15 -10.60 -3.96 -0.77
N THR A 16 -11.39 -5.03 -0.90
CA THR A 16 -12.78 -4.98 -1.37
C THR A 16 -13.67 -4.28 -0.34
N LYS A 17 -13.56 -4.65 0.94
CA LYS A 17 -14.35 -4.07 2.03
C LYS A 17 -14.09 -2.56 2.18
N TYR A 18 -12.83 -2.14 2.08
CA TYR A 18 -12.40 -0.76 2.29
C TYR A 18 -12.10 -0.03 0.97
N LYS A 19 -12.74 -0.43 -0.14
CA LYS A 19 -12.45 0.14 -1.46
C LYS A 19 -12.56 1.68 -1.50
N GLY A 20 -13.51 2.27 -0.78
CA GLY A 20 -13.76 3.72 -0.79
C GLY A 20 -12.82 4.55 0.10
N THR A 21 -12.32 3.97 1.19
CA THR A 21 -11.61 4.69 2.28
C THR A 21 -10.20 4.16 2.52
N GLY A 22 -9.88 2.97 2.02
CA GLY A 22 -8.67 2.25 2.34
C GLY A 22 -7.43 2.78 1.62
N PHE A 23 -6.36 2.86 2.40
CA PHE A 23 -4.99 3.07 1.99
C PHE A 23 -4.22 1.75 2.09
N ILE A 24 -3.38 1.49 1.09
CA ILE A 24 -2.59 0.29 0.97
C ILE A 24 -1.14 0.71 0.77
N LEU A 25 -0.31 0.47 1.78
CA LEU A 25 1.11 0.67 1.69
C LEU A 25 1.77 -0.60 1.17
N ASN A 26 2.42 -0.50 0.02
CA ASN A 26 3.22 -1.57 -0.55
C ASN A 26 4.65 -1.47 -0.01
N VAL A 27 5.11 -2.52 0.67
CA VAL A 27 6.40 -2.52 1.34
C VAL A 27 7.29 -3.59 0.71
N ASP A 28 8.51 -3.19 0.36
CA ASP A 28 9.60 -4.08 -0.03
C ASP A 28 10.34 -4.49 1.24
N GLU A 29 10.19 -5.73 1.71
CA GLU A 29 10.79 -6.23 2.95
C GLU A 29 12.32 -6.05 2.99
N PRO A 30 13.07 -6.33 1.90
CA PRO A 30 14.51 -6.04 1.84
C PRO A 30 14.87 -4.54 1.89
N GLN A 31 13.90 -3.64 1.74
CA GLN A 31 14.10 -2.19 1.69
C GLN A 31 15.07 -1.73 0.58
N SER A 32 15.17 -2.54 -0.47
CA SER A 32 16.07 -2.40 -1.62
C SER A 32 15.56 -1.47 -2.71
N VAL A 33 14.25 -1.20 -2.72
CA VAL A 33 13.64 -0.29 -3.70
C VAL A 33 13.55 1.11 -3.09
N ASP A 34 14.27 2.07 -3.68
CA ASP A 34 14.35 3.47 -3.20
C ASP A 34 12.97 4.13 -3.08
N ASP A 35 12.11 3.84 -4.06
CA ASP A 35 10.77 4.41 -4.20
C ASP A 35 9.74 3.83 -3.21
N TYR A 36 10.19 2.98 -2.27
CA TYR A 36 9.34 2.24 -1.32
C TYR A 36 9.66 2.62 0.13
N PRO A 37 8.62 2.63 1.00
CA PRO A 37 7.31 2.04 0.78
C PRO A 37 6.33 2.95 0.01
N LYS A 38 5.56 2.35 -0.92
CA LYS A 38 4.71 3.09 -1.88
C LYS A 38 3.24 3.03 -1.48
N LEU A 39 2.64 4.19 -1.28
CA LEU A 39 1.24 4.34 -0.87
C LEU A 39 0.30 4.28 -2.07
N HIS A 40 -0.77 3.51 -1.91
CA HIS A 40 -1.85 3.33 -2.87
C HIS A 40 -3.21 3.54 -2.22
N LEU A 41 -4.22 3.75 -3.06
CA LEU A 41 -5.63 3.80 -2.68
C LEU A 41 -6.31 2.50 -3.09
N ALA A 42 -7.11 1.91 -2.20
CA ALA A 42 -7.78 0.62 -2.41
C ALA A 42 -8.72 0.61 -3.64
N ARG A 43 -9.31 1.77 -3.99
CA ARG A 43 -10.17 1.91 -5.18
C ARG A 43 -9.47 1.69 -6.52
N TYR A 44 -8.13 1.80 -6.59
CA TYR A 44 -7.40 1.71 -7.86
C TYR A 44 -6.76 0.34 -8.08
N GLN A 45 -6.82 -0.11 -9.32
CA GLN A 45 -6.36 -1.44 -9.74
C GLN A 45 -4.83 -1.63 -9.75
N CYS A 46 -4.05 -0.61 -9.38
CA CYS A 46 -2.60 -0.74 -9.26
C CYS A 46 -2.18 -1.79 -8.22
N VAL A 47 -3.02 -2.00 -7.20
CA VAL A 47 -2.78 -2.99 -6.13
C VAL A 47 -3.99 -3.90 -5.88
N THR A 48 -5.06 -3.78 -6.66
CA THR A 48 -6.31 -4.58 -6.50
C THR A 48 -6.81 -5.17 -7.81
N SER A 49 -6.00 -5.16 -8.87
CA SER A 49 -6.36 -5.76 -10.16
C SER A 49 -6.65 -7.26 -10.01
N PRO A 50 -7.80 -7.77 -10.49
CA PRO A 50 -8.12 -9.19 -10.47
C PRO A 50 -7.27 -10.01 -11.45
N LYS A 51 -6.60 -9.35 -12.39
CA LYS A 51 -5.70 -9.98 -13.38
C LYS A 51 -4.27 -10.17 -12.88
N LYS A 52 -3.94 -9.65 -11.71
CA LYS A 52 -2.61 -9.75 -11.10
C LYS A 52 -2.74 -10.47 -9.76
N THR A 53 -1.81 -11.35 -9.48
CA THR A 53 -1.66 -12.05 -8.20
C THR A 53 -0.30 -11.69 -7.58
N ASN A 54 -0.01 -12.19 -6.38
CA ASN A 54 1.27 -11.99 -5.68
C ASN A 54 1.50 -10.56 -5.16
N TYR A 55 0.45 -9.94 -4.61
CA TYR A 55 0.57 -8.64 -3.97
C TYR A 55 1.34 -8.68 -2.64
N THR A 56 1.34 -9.82 -1.97
CA THR A 56 1.91 -10.07 -0.62
C THR A 56 3.01 -11.14 -0.64
N ASN A 57 3.59 -11.39 -1.82
CA ASN A 57 4.63 -12.40 -2.04
C ASN A 57 5.93 -11.76 -2.58
N ASN A 58 6.96 -12.59 -2.82
CA ASN A 58 8.23 -12.18 -3.45
C ASN A 58 8.97 -11.06 -2.73
N GLY A 59 8.98 -11.09 -1.39
CA GLY A 59 9.60 -10.04 -0.57
C GLY A 59 8.75 -8.77 -0.45
N TYR A 60 7.52 -8.76 -0.97
CA TYR A 60 6.59 -7.66 -0.76
C TYR A 60 5.49 -8.06 0.21
N PHE A 61 5.08 -7.11 1.06
CA PHE A 61 3.90 -7.25 1.90
C PHE A 61 3.07 -5.97 1.90
N LYS A 62 1.84 -6.06 2.41
CA LYS A 62 0.91 -4.92 2.45
C LYS A 62 0.62 -4.49 3.86
N VAL A 63 0.65 -3.19 4.09
CA VAL A 63 0.16 -2.58 5.33
C VAL A 63 -1.01 -1.68 4.99
N CYS A 64 -2.16 -2.00 5.57
CA CYS A 64 -3.45 -1.46 5.16
C CYS A 64 -4.10 -0.70 6.33
N SER A 65 -4.67 0.45 6.03
CA SER A 65 -5.43 1.24 7.00
C SER A 65 -6.44 2.14 6.28
N GLU A 66 -7.47 2.59 6.99
CA GLU A 66 -8.34 3.70 6.55
C GLU A 66 -7.75 5.07 6.91
N ASN A 67 -6.66 5.11 7.68
CA ASN A 67 -5.98 6.33 8.08
C ASN A 67 -4.56 6.37 7.51
N ARG A 68 -4.29 7.33 6.61
CA ARG A 68 -2.96 7.55 6.02
C ARG A 68 -1.90 7.87 7.06
N ALA A 69 -2.22 8.70 8.07
CA ALA A 69 -1.26 9.08 9.10
C ALA A 69 -0.81 7.88 9.95
N GLU A 70 -1.69 6.88 10.15
CA GLU A 70 -1.32 5.63 10.83
C GLU A 70 -0.23 4.89 10.05
N LEU A 71 -0.28 4.91 8.71
CA LEU A 71 0.73 4.29 7.84
C LEU A 71 2.04 5.07 7.79
N GLU A 72 1.97 6.41 7.83
CA GLU A 72 3.15 7.29 7.90
C GLU A 72 3.94 7.05 9.19
N VAL A 73 3.25 7.07 10.34
CA VAL A 73 3.85 6.78 11.65
C VAL A 73 4.45 5.38 11.67
N TRP A 74 3.71 4.39 11.15
CA TRP A 74 4.21 3.02 11.08
C TRP A 74 5.50 2.92 10.24
N SER A 75 5.52 3.46 9.02
CA SER A 75 6.69 3.42 8.14
C SER A 75 7.90 4.09 8.77
N LYS A 76 7.70 5.26 9.41
CA LYS A 76 8.76 5.97 10.12
C LYS A 76 9.31 5.14 11.28
N SER A 77 8.44 4.50 12.06
CA SER A 77 8.84 3.67 13.19
C SER A 77 9.60 2.40 12.79
N GLN A 78 9.21 1.75 11.69
CA GLN A 78 9.78 0.48 11.28
C GLN A 78 11.04 0.62 10.44
N TYR A 79 11.08 1.61 9.55
CA TYR A 79 12.14 1.74 8.54
C TYR A 79 12.79 3.13 8.50
N GLY A 80 12.31 4.10 9.28
CA GLY A 80 12.80 5.48 9.21
C GLY A 80 12.41 6.22 7.93
N LYS A 81 11.56 5.62 7.08
CA LYS A 81 11.21 6.14 5.74
C LYS A 81 9.87 6.86 5.72
N GLU A 82 9.82 7.93 4.92
CA GLU A 82 8.58 8.56 4.49
C GLU A 82 7.86 7.70 3.45
N LEU A 83 6.58 7.96 3.22
CA LEU A 83 5.81 7.26 2.19
C LEU A 83 5.98 7.92 0.82
N THR A 84 6.15 7.11 -0.22
CA THR A 84 6.10 7.59 -1.61
C THR A 84 4.70 7.44 -2.18
N LEU A 85 4.12 8.49 -2.76
CA LEU A 85 2.78 8.42 -3.34
C LEU A 85 2.77 7.74 -4.71
N CYS A 86 1.83 6.82 -4.93
CA CYS A 86 1.60 6.28 -6.27
C CYS A 86 1.11 7.38 -7.22
N GLY A 87 1.88 7.68 -8.26
CA GLY A 87 1.56 8.68 -9.30
C GLY A 87 0.21 8.49 -10.00
N VAL A 88 -0.31 7.25 -10.03
CA VAL A 88 -1.63 6.95 -10.58
C VAL A 88 -2.75 7.23 -9.57
N CYS A 89 -2.60 6.75 -8.33
CA CYS A 89 -3.61 6.92 -7.27
C CYS A 89 -3.75 8.41 -6.88
N PHE A 90 -2.62 9.09 -6.75
CA PHE A 90 -2.52 10.44 -6.21
C PHE A 90 -2.23 11.48 -7.30
N ARG A 91 -2.53 11.16 -8.57
CA ARG A 91 -2.25 12.05 -9.73
C ARG A 91 -2.76 13.48 -9.53
N LYS A 92 -3.93 13.64 -8.89
CA LYS A 92 -4.52 14.96 -8.65
C LYS A 92 -3.73 15.76 -7.61
N GLU A 93 -3.31 15.10 -6.53
CA GLU A 93 -2.50 15.71 -5.47
C GLU A 93 -1.12 16.10 -5.99
N LEU A 94 -0.50 15.23 -6.80
CA LEU A 94 0.85 15.46 -7.33
C LEU A 94 0.92 16.47 -8.48
N LYS A 95 -0.21 16.79 -9.13
CA LYS A 95 -0.29 17.82 -10.18
C LYS A 95 -0.63 19.22 -9.65
N GLY A 96 -1.00 19.31 -8.36
CA GLY A 96 -1.45 20.54 -7.73
C GLY A 96 -0.36 21.35 -7.04
N ASN A 97 0.91 20.96 -7.19
CA ASN A 97 2.10 21.67 -6.70
C ASN A 97 2.91 22.24 -7.86
#